data_AF-A0A956N081-F1
#
_entry.id   AF-A0A956N081-F1
#
_cell.length_a   1.000
_cell.length_b   1.000
_cell.length_c   1.000
_cell.angle_alpha   90.00
_cell.angle_beta   90.00
_cell.angle_gamma   90.00
#
_symmetry.space_group_name_H-M   'P 1'
#
loop_
_entity.id
_entity.type
_entity.pdbx_description
1 polymer ?
#
loop_
_entity_poly.entity_id
_entity_poly.type
_entity_poly.pdbx_seq_one_letter_code
_entity_poly.pdbx_strand_id
1 'polypeptide(L)'
;KKIADNIFELDSNIDLIPETVHAILEQLPKISIVEYIFYKRPDFRENINWDRLSSACKINDITLSFVKDNLSKWTNNLLDNTNVSVDTLEVYINLPDVNLGINGLSNKSFITPDFIEKHIDKPWYWGTLGLSINTSITLEFLEKYIDKPWVWGSDGLSSNPVITPEFIEKHLDKSWNWGKDGLSCKHIITLEFIEKYIDKPWYWAKISQCDFITSDFIERHIDKDWNWGVLGLSSNTTITLDFIERHIDDPRWYWGKGGLSWNPVITIEFMEKYIDSKPWDWKTLSGNRNITPEFIEKHPEIYWDWGQDGLSRNPSMTIEFIEKHINERWYFGRWGLSNNPVITYLFVEKYINKNWDWGAIGLSRNIMTDKRFNTILEYLQYVNPNIEC
;
A
#
# COMPACT_ATOMS: atom_id res chain seq x y z
N LYS A 1 33.61 -7.25 21.32
CA LYS A 1 34.95 -7.56 21.87
C LYS A 1 35.95 -7.86 20.76
N LYS A 2 36.10 -9.09 20.22
CA LYS A 2 37.09 -9.40 19.14
C LYS A 2 37.10 -8.45 17.94
N ILE A 3 35.94 -8.01 17.44
CA ILE A 3 35.87 -7.01 16.36
C ILE A 3 36.36 -5.62 16.83
N ALA A 4 35.96 -5.22 18.03
CA ALA A 4 36.39 -3.95 18.60
C ALA A 4 37.87 -3.96 18.98
N ASP A 5 38.37 -5.10 19.47
CA ASP A 5 39.80 -5.33 19.69
C ASP A 5 40.57 -5.28 18.38
N ASN A 6 40.06 -5.85 17.29
CA ASN A 6 40.67 -5.71 15.95
C ASN A 6 40.68 -4.25 15.44
N ILE A 7 39.63 -3.45 15.74
CA ILE A 7 39.59 -2.01 15.44
C ILE A 7 40.70 -1.27 16.18
N PHE A 8 40.93 -1.60 17.45
CA PHE A 8 41.98 -0.96 18.27
C PHE A 8 43.38 -1.58 18.07
N GLU A 9 43.50 -2.83 17.63
CA GLU A 9 44.79 -3.50 17.31
C GLU A 9 45.36 -3.05 15.96
N LEU A 10 44.50 -2.60 15.03
CA LEU A 10 44.95 -1.89 13.81
C LEU A 10 45.55 -0.52 14.10
N ASP A 11 45.48 -0.05 15.35
CA ASP A 11 45.78 1.33 15.73
C ASP A 11 46.86 1.45 16.81
N SER A 12 48.11 1.28 16.39
CA SER A 12 49.21 2.05 16.98
C SER A 12 49.56 3.30 16.15
N ASN A 13 48.83 3.59 15.05
CA ASN A 13 49.25 4.57 14.04
C ASN A 13 48.12 5.26 13.21
N ILE A 14 46.84 5.09 13.50
CA ILE A 14 45.73 5.77 12.81
C ILE A 14 44.93 6.55 13.84
N ASP A 15 45.06 7.88 13.89
CA ASP A 15 44.20 8.73 14.71
C ASP A 15 42.72 8.38 14.47
N LEU A 16 42.11 7.59 15.37
CA LEU A 16 40.68 7.33 15.31
C LEU A 16 39.98 8.68 15.52
N ILE A 17 39.41 9.21 14.45
CA ILE A 17 38.55 10.40 14.48
C ILE A 17 37.08 9.98 14.55
N PRO A 18 36.18 10.82 15.09
CA PRO A 18 34.76 10.50 15.24
C PRO A 18 34.09 9.96 13.96
N GLU A 19 34.53 10.39 12.78
CA GLU A 19 34.05 9.96 11.46
C GLU A 19 34.31 8.47 11.18
N THR A 20 35.46 7.94 11.63
CA THR A 20 35.82 6.53 11.48
C THR A 20 34.91 5.66 12.36
N VAL A 21 34.57 6.13 13.56
CA VAL A 21 33.62 5.46 14.45
C VAL A 21 32.24 5.36 13.80
N HIS A 22 31.77 6.41 13.13
CA HIS A 22 30.50 6.38 12.39
C HIS A 22 30.51 5.34 11.26
N ALA A 23 31.58 5.30 10.46
CA ALA A 23 31.70 4.34 9.35
C ALA A 23 31.70 2.88 9.83
N ILE A 24 32.30 2.62 11.00
CA ILE A 24 32.27 1.30 11.65
C ILE A 24 30.85 0.94 12.08
N LEU A 25 30.12 1.87 12.69
CA LEU A 25 28.79 1.64 13.22
C LEU A 25 27.72 1.49 12.14
N GLU A 26 27.92 2.10 10.97
CA GLU A 26 27.09 1.86 9.78
C GLU A 26 27.21 0.42 9.26
N GLN A 27 28.40 -0.19 9.40
CA GLN A 27 28.63 -1.57 8.98
C GLN A 27 28.27 -2.59 10.07
N LEU A 28 28.37 -2.18 11.35
CA LEU A 28 28.17 -3.04 12.52
C LEU A 28 27.37 -2.31 13.61
N PRO A 29 26.04 -2.20 13.45
CA PRO A 29 25.18 -1.41 14.31
C PRO A 29 24.85 -2.12 15.63
N LYS A 30 25.83 -2.28 16.52
CA LYS A 30 25.65 -2.94 17.84
C LYS A 30 26.07 -2.03 18.98
N ILE A 31 25.19 -1.82 19.97
CA ILE A 31 25.54 -0.97 21.11
C ILE A 31 26.75 -1.48 21.90
N SER A 32 26.93 -2.80 21.98
CA SER A 32 28.05 -3.39 22.71
C SER A 32 29.41 -3.00 22.13
N ILE A 33 29.45 -2.57 20.86
CA ILE A 33 30.64 -1.99 20.22
C ILE A 33 30.79 -0.53 20.66
N VAL A 34 29.70 0.24 20.67
CA VAL A 34 29.66 1.65 21.13
C VAL A 34 30.09 1.77 22.60
N GLU A 35 29.50 0.96 23.49
CA GLU A 35 29.84 0.89 24.91
C GLU A 35 31.34 0.60 25.11
N TYR A 36 31.88 -0.34 24.33
CA TYR A 36 33.29 -0.68 24.40
C TYR A 36 34.20 0.44 23.87
N ILE A 37 33.80 1.13 22.81
CA ILE A 37 34.52 2.30 22.28
C ILE A 37 34.55 3.42 23.32
N PHE A 38 33.41 3.76 23.93
CA PHE A 38 33.36 4.80 24.98
C PHE A 38 34.14 4.40 26.24
N TYR A 39 34.17 3.11 26.58
CA TYR A 39 35.03 2.61 27.67
C TYR A 39 36.52 2.81 27.39
N LYS A 40 36.97 2.63 26.13
CA LYS A 40 38.36 2.81 25.71
C LYS A 40 38.75 4.26 25.42
N ARG A 41 37.81 5.05 24.90
CA ARG A 41 37.98 6.46 24.47
C ARG A 41 36.81 7.31 24.97
N PRO A 42 36.81 7.71 26.25
CA PRO A 42 35.74 8.53 26.83
C PRO A 42 35.55 9.88 26.13
N ASP A 43 36.62 10.42 25.53
CA ASP A 43 36.66 11.69 24.80
C ASP A 43 35.78 11.71 23.54
N PHE A 44 35.48 10.56 22.96
CA PHE A 44 34.58 10.48 21.80
C PHE A 44 33.12 10.75 22.15
N ARG A 45 32.74 10.59 23.42
CA ARG A 45 31.37 10.80 23.89
C ARG A 45 30.88 12.25 23.71
N GLU A 46 31.81 13.20 23.62
CA GLU A 46 31.53 14.62 23.43
C GLU A 46 31.54 15.02 21.94
N ASN A 47 32.26 14.28 21.10
CA ASN A 47 32.50 14.64 19.69
C ASN A 47 31.75 13.75 18.68
N ILE A 48 31.03 12.72 19.14
CA ILE A 48 30.25 11.84 18.28
C ILE A 48 28.94 12.52 17.85
N ASN A 49 28.54 12.31 16.60
CA ASN A 49 27.24 12.71 16.09
C ASN A 49 26.18 11.73 16.60
N TRP A 50 25.46 12.13 17.64
CA TRP A 50 24.47 11.29 18.30
C TRP A 50 23.27 10.95 17.41
N ASP A 51 22.88 11.84 16.49
CA ASP A 51 21.81 11.57 15.54
C ASP A 51 22.21 10.40 14.61
N ARG A 52 23.41 10.45 14.02
CA ARG A 52 23.92 9.38 13.14
C ARG A 52 24.10 8.05 13.89
N LEU A 53 24.66 8.11 15.10
CA LEU A 53 24.83 6.95 15.98
C LEU A 53 23.49 6.29 16.30
N SER A 54 22.49 7.12 16.60
CA SER A 54 21.15 6.67 16.94
C SER A 54 20.43 6.04 15.75
N SER A 55 20.57 6.60 14.54
CA SER A 55 20.01 6.04 13.32
C SER A 55 20.65 4.70 12.92
N ALA A 56 21.91 4.49 13.28
CA ALA A 56 22.62 3.24 13.00
C ALA A 56 22.23 2.12 13.97
N CYS A 57 22.17 2.37 15.28
CA CYS A 57 21.96 1.32 16.30
C CYS A 57 20.47 1.08 16.61
N LYS A 58 19.99 -0.17 16.51
CA LYS A 58 18.61 -0.52 16.89
C LYS A 58 18.45 -0.57 18.42
N ILE A 59 17.33 -0.07 18.95
CA ILE A 59 17.04 -0.04 20.40
C ILE A 59 17.05 -1.42 21.06
N ASN A 60 16.69 -2.48 20.34
CA ASN A 60 16.72 -3.85 20.89
C ASN A 60 18.11 -4.30 21.33
N ASP A 61 19.17 -3.66 20.82
CA ASP A 61 20.54 -3.93 21.24
C ASP A 61 20.99 -3.01 22.40
N ILE A 62 20.22 -1.98 22.76
CA ILE A 62 20.61 -0.96 23.74
C ILE A 62 20.31 -1.40 25.17
N THR A 63 21.32 -1.37 26.03
CA THR A 63 21.15 -1.66 27.46
C THR A 63 20.48 -0.50 28.20
N LEU A 64 19.66 -0.81 29.21
CA LEU A 64 19.08 0.18 30.12
C LEU A 64 20.15 1.10 30.76
N SER A 65 21.34 0.57 31.04
CA SER A 65 22.47 1.35 31.54
C SER A 65 22.98 2.36 30.53
N PHE A 66 23.18 1.95 29.27
CA PHE A 66 23.63 2.86 28.21
C PHE A 66 22.63 3.98 27.96
N VAL A 67 21.34 3.63 27.92
CA VAL A 67 20.23 4.58 27.85
C VAL A 67 20.35 5.57 29.00
N LYS A 68 20.33 5.13 30.26
CA LYS A 68 20.40 6.00 31.46
C LYS A 68 21.55 7.02 31.38
N ASP A 69 22.71 6.58 30.91
CA ASP A 69 23.90 7.41 30.88
C ASP A 69 23.92 8.41 29.71
N ASN A 70 23.15 8.18 28.64
CA ASN A 70 23.23 8.95 27.39
C ASN A 70 21.88 9.47 26.86
N LEU A 71 20.81 9.34 27.63
CA LEU A 71 19.44 9.49 27.13
C LEU A 71 19.13 10.88 26.59
N SER A 72 19.65 11.93 27.23
CA SER A 72 19.49 13.33 26.77
C SER A 72 20.07 13.58 25.38
N LYS A 73 21.02 12.74 24.96
CA LYS A 73 21.67 12.79 23.64
C LYS A 73 21.02 11.83 22.63
N TRP A 74 20.10 10.96 23.06
CA TRP A 74 19.47 9.90 22.23
C TRP A 74 17.95 10.11 22.04
N THR A 75 17.41 11.26 22.45
CA THR A 75 15.96 11.51 22.56
C THR A 75 15.21 11.41 21.23
N ASN A 76 15.78 11.89 20.13
CA ASN A 76 15.11 11.94 18.83
C ASN A 76 14.83 10.54 18.25
N ASN A 77 15.78 9.62 18.38
CA ASN A 77 15.65 8.28 17.79
C ASN A 77 14.76 7.34 18.59
N LEU A 78 14.66 7.58 19.90
CA LEU A 78 13.74 6.82 20.76
C LEU A 78 12.28 7.03 20.35
N LEU A 79 11.96 8.21 19.80
CA LEU A 79 10.66 8.53 19.23
C LEU A 79 10.44 7.87 17.86
N ASP A 80 11.50 7.56 17.11
CA ASP A 80 11.40 6.97 15.77
C ASP A 80 11.40 5.43 15.77
N ASN A 81 11.60 4.81 16.95
CA ASN A 81 11.69 3.37 17.07
C ASN A 81 10.38 2.74 17.54
N THR A 82 9.89 1.71 16.85
CA THR A 82 8.62 1.05 17.20
C THR A 82 8.74 -0.05 18.26
N ASN A 83 9.95 -0.45 18.66
CA ASN A 83 10.22 -1.59 19.55
C ASN A 83 10.90 -1.17 20.87
N VAL A 84 10.45 -0.07 21.49
CA VAL A 84 10.99 0.38 22.79
C VAL A 84 10.41 -0.49 23.91
N SER A 85 11.27 -1.04 24.79
CA SER A 85 10.81 -1.82 25.94
C SER A 85 10.14 -0.93 27.00
N VAL A 86 9.20 -1.49 27.77
CA VAL A 86 8.53 -0.76 28.87
C VAL A 86 9.54 -0.23 29.88
N ASP A 87 10.56 -1.01 30.25
CA ASP A 87 11.60 -0.57 31.18
C ASP A 87 12.38 0.64 30.65
N THR A 88 12.64 0.69 29.34
CA THR A 88 13.27 1.84 28.69
C THR A 88 12.36 3.07 28.75
N LEU A 89 11.06 2.90 28.52
CA LEU A 89 10.07 3.98 28.62
C LEU A 89 9.97 4.52 30.05
N GLU A 90 10.04 3.65 31.07
CA GLU A 90 10.03 4.04 32.49
C GLU A 90 11.23 4.90 32.88
N VAL A 91 12.40 4.67 32.26
CA VAL A 91 13.55 5.57 32.44
C VAL A 91 13.31 6.89 31.73
N TYR A 92 12.82 6.84 30.48
CA TYR A 92 12.65 8.02 29.63
C TYR A 92 11.61 9.01 30.15
N ILE A 93 10.46 8.53 30.64
CA ILE A 93 9.36 9.37 31.15
C ILE A 93 9.73 10.17 32.41
N ASN A 94 10.81 9.77 33.09
CA ASN A 94 11.29 10.41 34.31
C ASN A 94 12.42 11.41 34.08
N LEU A 95 12.82 11.64 32.82
CA LEU A 95 13.76 12.70 32.49
C LEU A 95 13.14 14.11 32.63
N PRO A 96 13.95 15.13 32.97
CA PRO A 96 13.47 16.50 33.11
C PRO A 96 12.98 17.12 31.78
N ASP A 97 13.54 16.73 30.64
CA ASP A 97 13.24 17.32 29.32
C ASP A 97 12.53 16.34 28.36
N VAL A 98 11.68 15.46 28.88
CA VAL A 98 10.96 14.47 28.07
C VAL A 98 9.95 15.14 27.13
N ASN A 99 10.08 14.93 25.82
CA ASN A 99 9.11 15.43 24.85
C ASN A 99 7.86 14.53 24.83
N LEU A 100 6.84 14.94 25.58
CA LEU A 100 5.48 14.37 25.51
C LEU A 100 4.56 15.17 24.57
N GLY A 101 5.08 16.22 23.95
CA GLY A 101 4.35 17.16 23.09
C GLY A 101 4.13 16.65 21.66
N ILE A 102 4.02 17.60 20.73
CA ILE A 102 3.88 17.36 19.29
C ILE A 102 5.04 16.50 18.80
N ASN A 103 4.73 15.38 18.12
CA ASN A 103 5.70 14.38 17.65
C ASN A 103 6.55 13.71 18.75
N GLY A 104 6.19 13.94 20.02
CA GLY A 104 6.75 13.27 21.19
C GLY A 104 6.12 11.90 21.43
N LEU A 105 6.23 11.37 22.66
CA LEU A 105 5.70 10.04 23.00
C LEU A 105 4.19 9.91 22.80
N SER A 106 3.43 10.99 22.94
CA SER A 106 1.97 10.95 22.94
C SER A 106 1.35 10.32 21.69
N ASN A 107 1.97 10.43 20.51
CA ASN A 107 1.42 9.87 19.27
C ASN A 107 1.99 8.50 18.89
N LYS A 108 2.86 7.92 19.71
CA LYS A 108 3.56 6.68 19.37
C LYS A 108 2.71 5.47 19.72
N SER A 109 2.52 4.57 18.76
CA SER A 109 1.68 3.38 18.92
C SER A 109 2.22 2.38 19.96
N PHE A 110 3.49 2.44 20.34
CA PHE A 110 3.98 1.61 21.46
C PHE A 110 3.60 2.17 22.85
N ILE A 111 3.06 3.39 22.93
CA ILE A 111 2.53 3.96 24.17
C ILE A 111 1.08 3.51 24.35
N THR A 112 0.86 2.65 25.34
CA THR A 112 -0.45 2.05 25.64
C THR A 112 -1.24 2.86 26.67
N PRO A 113 -2.57 2.68 26.73
CA PRO A 113 -3.40 3.20 27.82
C PRO A 113 -2.82 2.95 29.21
N ASP A 114 -2.45 1.71 29.54
CA ASP A 114 -1.91 1.35 30.85
C ASP A 114 -0.66 2.17 31.22
N PHE A 115 0.23 2.42 30.26
CA PHE A 115 1.41 3.24 30.48
C PHE A 115 1.04 4.71 30.74
N ILE A 116 0.10 5.25 29.97
CA ILE A 116 -0.38 6.63 30.14
C ILE A 116 -1.07 6.77 31.51
N GLU A 117 -1.88 5.80 31.91
CA GLU A 117 -2.58 5.82 33.21
C GLU A 117 -1.62 5.77 34.39
N LYS A 118 -0.57 4.95 34.29
CA LYS A 118 0.49 4.88 35.30
C LYS A 118 1.21 6.21 35.50
N HIS A 119 1.34 7.00 34.43
CA HIS A 119 2.06 8.28 34.41
C HIS A 119 1.13 9.44 34.04
N ILE A 120 -0.12 9.42 34.52
CA ILE A 120 -1.16 10.37 34.12
C ILE A 120 -0.90 11.81 34.61
N ASP A 121 -0.05 11.96 35.61
CA ASP A 121 0.43 13.23 36.16
C ASP A 121 1.38 13.97 35.21
N LYS A 122 1.95 13.26 34.23
CA LYS A 122 2.83 13.84 33.21
C LYS A 122 2.03 14.67 32.19
N PRO A 123 2.66 15.70 31.57
CA PRO A 123 1.98 16.59 30.63
C PRO A 123 1.80 15.94 29.25
N TRP A 124 1.00 14.87 29.17
CA TRP A 124 0.63 14.23 27.92
C TRP A 124 -0.08 15.21 26.99
N TYR A 125 0.25 15.12 25.71
CA TYR A 125 -0.34 15.94 24.67
C TYR A 125 -1.49 15.20 24.00
N TRP A 126 -2.72 15.63 24.31
CA TRP A 126 -3.94 14.93 23.89
C TRP A 126 -4.38 15.26 22.46
N GLY A 127 -3.98 16.41 21.94
CA GLY A 127 -4.48 16.97 20.67
C GLY A 127 -3.88 16.37 19.39
N THR A 128 -3.94 17.14 18.30
CA THR A 128 -3.44 16.79 16.96
C THR A 128 -1.96 16.44 17.00
N LEU A 129 -1.52 15.33 16.39
CA LEU A 129 -0.15 14.80 16.52
C LEU A 129 0.24 14.36 17.94
N GLY A 130 -0.75 14.14 18.82
CA GLY A 130 -0.61 13.57 20.15
C GLY A 130 -1.46 12.31 20.30
N LEU A 131 -2.08 12.13 21.48
CA LEU A 131 -2.87 10.92 21.78
C LEU A 131 -4.08 10.74 20.85
N SER A 132 -4.66 11.81 20.29
CA SER A 132 -5.81 11.70 19.37
C SER A 132 -5.55 10.83 18.14
N ILE A 133 -4.29 10.74 17.68
CA ILE A 133 -3.89 9.90 16.55
C ILE A 133 -3.17 8.62 16.97
N ASN A 134 -2.97 8.40 18.27
CA ASN A 134 -2.34 7.19 18.77
C ASN A 134 -3.27 6.01 18.53
N THR A 135 -2.82 5.04 17.73
CA THR A 135 -3.62 3.89 17.29
C THR A 135 -3.77 2.80 18.35
N SER A 136 -3.07 2.92 19.49
CA SER A 136 -3.08 1.94 20.57
C SER A 136 -4.02 2.30 21.73
N ILE A 137 -4.65 3.48 21.67
CA ILE A 137 -5.71 3.84 22.60
C ILE A 137 -6.93 2.92 22.40
N THR A 138 -7.69 2.67 23.47
CA THR A 138 -8.93 1.90 23.42
C THR A 138 -10.14 2.81 23.57
N LEU A 139 -11.32 2.34 23.14
CA LEU A 139 -12.58 3.05 23.39
C LEU A 139 -12.86 3.23 24.89
N GLU A 140 -12.49 2.26 25.72
CA GLU A 140 -12.63 2.34 27.18
C GLU A 140 -11.77 3.46 27.77
N PHE A 141 -10.52 3.58 27.32
CA PHE A 141 -9.62 4.66 27.73
C PHE A 141 -10.14 6.04 27.29
N LEU A 142 -10.59 6.14 26.03
CA LEU A 142 -11.22 7.35 25.49
C LEU A 142 -12.44 7.77 26.33
N GLU A 143 -13.30 6.82 26.67
CA GLU A 143 -14.50 7.07 27.48
C GLU A 143 -14.13 7.53 28.90
N LYS A 144 -13.16 6.88 29.54
CA LYS A 144 -12.69 7.24 30.88
C LYS A 144 -12.12 8.66 30.95
N TYR A 145 -11.48 9.13 29.87
CA TYR A 145 -10.86 10.43 29.77
C TYR A 145 -11.54 11.35 28.75
N ILE A 146 -12.86 11.26 28.61
CA ILE A 146 -13.64 11.98 27.61
C ILE A 146 -13.50 13.51 27.71
N ASP A 147 -13.27 14.03 28.92
CA ASP A 147 -13.14 15.46 29.23
C ASP A 147 -11.75 16.04 28.89
N LYS A 148 -10.79 15.20 28.47
CA LYS A 148 -9.47 15.66 28.04
C LYS A 148 -9.55 16.35 26.67
N PRO A 149 -8.57 17.22 26.31
CA PRO A 149 -8.62 18.02 25.09
C PRO A 149 -8.26 17.19 23.85
N TRP A 150 -9.09 16.19 23.54
CA TRP A 150 -9.02 15.39 22.32
C TRP A 150 -9.37 16.23 21.10
N VAL A 151 -8.69 15.96 19.99
CA VAL A 151 -9.09 16.46 18.68
C VAL A 151 -10.00 15.44 18.04
N TRP A 152 -11.28 15.78 17.98
CA TRP A 152 -12.33 14.92 17.42
C TRP A 152 -12.34 14.90 15.90
N GLY A 153 -11.99 16.02 15.28
CA GLY A 153 -12.08 16.24 13.83
C GLY A 153 -10.93 15.63 13.02
N SER A 154 -10.53 16.33 11.97
CA SER A 154 -9.41 15.96 11.09
C SER A 154 -8.10 15.81 11.88
N ASP A 155 -7.24 14.89 11.45
CA ASP A 155 -5.96 14.58 12.10
C ASP A 155 -6.08 14.22 13.60
N GLY A 156 -7.19 13.56 13.93
CA GLY A 156 -7.53 13.13 15.29
C GLY A 156 -8.44 11.91 15.29
N LEU A 157 -9.42 11.86 16.19
CA LEU A 157 -10.26 10.68 16.41
C LEU A 157 -11.10 10.31 15.18
N SER A 158 -11.51 11.27 14.35
CA SER A 158 -12.25 10.97 13.11
C SER A 158 -11.47 10.08 12.14
N SER A 159 -10.14 10.10 12.20
CA SER A 159 -9.24 9.29 11.37
C SER A 159 -8.67 8.08 12.13
N ASN A 160 -8.85 8.03 13.46
CA ASN A 160 -8.32 6.97 14.31
C ASN A 160 -9.06 5.63 14.06
N PRO A 161 -8.35 4.52 13.77
CA PRO A 161 -8.96 3.23 13.42
C PRO A 161 -9.77 2.59 14.55
N VAL A 162 -9.56 2.98 15.81
CA VAL A 162 -10.28 2.40 16.95
C VAL A 162 -11.75 2.85 17.04
N ILE A 163 -12.08 4.00 16.45
CA ILE A 163 -13.42 4.58 16.57
C ILE A 163 -14.42 3.82 15.69
N THR A 164 -15.47 3.29 16.32
CA THR A 164 -16.56 2.54 15.68
C THR A 164 -17.79 3.42 15.43
N PRO A 165 -18.72 2.99 14.55
CA PRO A 165 -20.02 3.65 14.38
C PRO A 165 -20.76 3.87 15.71
N GLU A 166 -20.85 2.85 16.57
CA GLU A 166 -21.57 2.93 17.86
C GLU A 166 -20.98 3.99 18.79
N PHE A 167 -19.65 4.14 18.80
CA PHE A 167 -18.99 5.18 19.59
C PHE A 167 -19.31 6.58 19.05
N ILE A 168 -19.36 6.74 17.73
CA ILE A 168 -19.77 8.00 17.10
C ILE A 168 -21.21 8.33 17.47
N GLU A 169 -22.12 7.35 17.45
CA GLU A 169 -23.53 7.54 17.82
C GLU A 169 -23.70 8.00 19.26
N LYS A 170 -22.91 7.43 20.17
CA LYS A 170 -22.92 7.80 21.59
C LYS A 170 -22.44 9.24 21.83
N HIS A 171 -21.53 9.72 20.98
CA HIS A 171 -20.86 11.02 21.13
C HIS A 171 -21.09 11.94 19.91
N LEU A 172 -22.33 11.98 19.39
CA LEU A 172 -22.70 12.80 18.22
C LEU A 172 -22.58 14.31 18.46
N ASP A 173 -22.52 14.74 19.71
CA ASP A 173 -22.30 16.14 20.10
C ASP A 173 -20.89 16.64 19.77
N LYS A 174 -19.94 15.72 19.54
CA LYS A 174 -18.55 16.06 19.25
C LYS A 174 -18.36 16.49 17.81
N SER A 175 -17.31 17.30 17.59
CA SER A 175 -16.98 17.90 16.30
C SER A 175 -16.25 16.89 15.38
N TRP A 176 -16.95 15.83 14.99
CA TRP A 176 -16.44 14.84 14.04
C TRP A 176 -16.22 15.44 12.64
N ASN A 177 -15.14 15.04 11.99
CA ASN A 177 -14.91 15.28 10.56
C ASN A 177 -15.57 14.14 9.77
N TRP A 178 -16.74 14.41 9.20
CA TRP A 178 -17.48 13.47 8.37
C TRP A 178 -16.87 13.32 6.97
N GLY A 179 -16.23 14.38 6.47
CA GLY A 179 -15.81 14.51 5.09
C GLY A 179 -14.45 13.87 4.78
N LYS A 180 -13.68 14.55 3.94
CA LYS A 180 -12.38 14.09 3.46
C LYS A 180 -11.43 13.86 4.64
N ASP A 181 -10.68 12.76 4.57
CA ASP A 181 -9.71 12.32 5.58
C ASP A 181 -10.31 12.01 6.97
N GLY A 182 -11.64 11.96 7.08
CA GLY A 182 -12.37 11.61 8.29
C GLY A 182 -13.21 10.34 8.14
N LEU A 183 -14.45 10.38 8.62
CA LEU A 183 -15.34 9.20 8.67
C LEU A 183 -15.64 8.62 7.28
N SER A 184 -15.74 9.43 6.24
CA SER A 184 -15.94 8.95 4.85
C SER A 184 -14.85 8.02 4.34
N CYS A 185 -13.66 8.04 4.95
CA CYS A 185 -12.52 7.23 4.55
C CYS A 185 -12.39 5.94 5.38
N LYS A 186 -13.31 5.68 6.32
CA LYS A 186 -13.22 4.53 7.23
C LYS A 186 -13.92 3.30 6.69
N HIS A 187 -13.17 2.20 6.60
CA HIS A 187 -13.68 0.89 6.16
C HIS A 187 -14.77 0.30 7.08
N ILE A 188 -14.89 0.77 8.33
CA ILE A 188 -15.88 0.27 9.29
C ILE A 188 -17.26 0.96 9.16
N ILE A 189 -17.37 2.03 8.38
CA ILE A 189 -18.65 2.72 8.17
C ILE A 189 -19.50 1.91 7.19
N THR A 190 -20.74 1.60 7.58
CA THR A 190 -21.70 0.82 6.76
C THR A 190 -22.67 1.72 5.99
N LEU A 191 -23.37 1.14 5.01
CA LEU A 191 -24.45 1.85 4.30
C LEU A 191 -25.57 2.29 5.24
N GLU A 192 -25.97 1.46 6.22
CA GLU A 192 -27.03 1.81 7.16
C GLU A 192 -26.63 3.03 8.02
N PHE A 193 -25.36 3.13 8.38
CA PHE A 193 -24.85 4.27 9.12
C PHE A 193 -24.87 5.55 8.28
N ILE A 194 -24.42 5.46 7.01
CA ILE A 194 -24.47 6.61 6.08
C ILE A 194 -25.93 7.05 5.86
N GLU A 195 -26.84 6.10 5.65
CA GLU A 195 -28.28 6.35 5.48
C GLU A 195 -28.88 7.07 6.69
N LYS A 196 -28.57 6.60 7.91
CA LYS A 196 -29.07 7.21 9.16
C LYS A 196 -28.60 8.65 9.34
N TYR A 197 -27.41 8.99 8.84
CA TYR A 197 -26.80 10.31 8.95
C TYR A 197 -26.56 10.96 7.59
N ILE A 198 -27.51 10.81 6.67
CA ILE A 198 -27.37 11.24 5.27
C ILE A 198 -27.11 12.74 5.10
N ASP A 199 -27.59 13.56 6.04
CA ASP A 199 -27.47 15.02 6.04
C ASP A 199 -26.09 15.51 6.53
N LYS A 200 -25.22 14.61 7.01
CA LYS A 200 -23.86 14.98 7.41
C LYS A 200 -22.99 15.24 6.17
N PRO A 201 -21.92 16.06 6.30
CA PRO A 201 -21.09 16.45 5.17
C PRO A 201 -20.11 15.33 4.77
N TRP A 202 -20.67 14.24 4.24
CA TRP A 202 -19.93 13.10 3.70
C TRP A 202 -19.14 13.50 2.45
N TYR A 203 -18.00 12.87 2.27
CA TYR A 203 -17.19 12.99 1.06
C TYR A 203 -17.58 11.87 0.08
N TRP A 204 -18.66 12.12 -0.66
CA TRP A 204 -19.28 11.19 -1.61
C TRP A 204 -18.34 10.65 -2.68
N ALA A 205 -17.37 11.47 -3.13
CA ALA A 205 -16.30 11.05 -4.04
C ALA A 205 -15.40 9.94 -3.50
N LYS A 206 -15.28 9.80 -2.17
CA LYS A 206 -14.60 8.66 -1.56
C LYS A 206 -15.55 7.48 -1.35
N ILE A 207 -16.79 7.74 -0.98
CA ILE A 207 -17.81 6.69 -0.81
C ILE A 207 -18.07 5.96 -2.14
N SER A 208 -18.01 6.63 -3.29
CA SER A 208 -18.12 5.98 -4.62
C SER A 208 -17.05 4.90 -4.88
N GLN A 209 -15.91 4.96 -4.18
CA GLN A 209 -14.83 3.98 -4.30
C GLN A 209 -15.05 2.73 -3.42
N CYS A 210 -15.99 2.79 -2.48
CA CYS A 210 -16.23 1.71 -1.53
C CYS A 210 -16.92 0.53 -2.22
N ASP A 211 -16.49 -0.68 -1.89
CA ASP A 211 -17.01 -1.95 -2.40
C ASP A 211 -18.31 -2.40 -1.71
N PHE A 212 -18.72 -1.73 -0.63
CA PHE A 212 -19.99 -2.01 0.04
C PHE A 212 -21.18 -1.23 -0.54
N ILE A 213 -20.97 -0.28 -1.46
CA ILE A 213 -22.08 0.51 -2.02
C ILE A 213 -22.92 -0.33 -2.98
N THR A 214 -24.22 -0.07 -3.02
CA THR A 214 -25.17 -0.77 -3.90
C THR A 214 -25.81 0.19 -4.90
N SER A 215 -26.24 -0.36 -6.03
CA SER A 215 -26.94 0.41 -7.07
C SER A 215 -28.23 1.05 -6.53
N ASP A 216 -28.98 0.35 -5.68
CA ASP A 216 -30.21 0.87 -5.07
C ASP A 216 -29.93 2.03 -4.10
N PHE A 217 -28.80 1.99 -3.40
CA PHE A 217 -28.39 3.08 -2.53
C PHE A 217 -28.01 4.33 -3.35
N ILE A 218 -27.26 4.14 -4.43
CA ILE A 218 -26.89 5.23 -5.35
C ILE A 218 -28.15 5.82 -6.00
N GLU A 219 -29.12 4.98 -6.40
CA GLU A 219 -30.38 5.43 -7.00
C GLU A 219 -31.17 6.37 -6.08
N ARG A 220 -31.30 6.01 -4.80
CA ARG A 220 -32.05 6.81 -3.81
C ARG A 220 -31.36 8.14 -3.49
N HIS A 221 -30.05 8.22 -3.66
CA HIS A 221 -29.20 9.37 -3.33
C HIS A 221 -28.39 9.84 -4.55
N ILE A 222 -29.01 9.81 -5.73
CA ILE A 222 -28.34 10.12 -7.01
C ILE A 222 -27.93 11.60 -7.12
N ASP A 223 -28.54 12.45 -6.28
CA ASP A 223 -28.28 13.88 -6.14
C ASP A 223 -26.94 14.20 -5.45
N LYS A 224 -26.33 13.22 -4.78
CA LYS A 224 -25.06 13.42 -4.07
C LYS A 224 -23.88 13.53 -5.04
N ASP A 225 -22.82 14.17 -4.57
CA ASP A 225 -21.59 14.45 -5.34
C ASP A 225 -20.69 13.22 -5.48
N TRP A 226 -21.23 12.14 -6.03
CA TRP A 226 -20.50 10.92 -6.34
C TRP A 226 -19.37 11.18 -7.35
N ASN A 227 -18.21 10.51 -7.20
CA ASN A 227 -17.24 10.45 -8.28
C ASN A 227 -17.72 9.38 -9.28
N TRP A 228 -18.13 9.81 -10.47
CA TRP A 228 -18.54 8.92 -11.57
C TRP A 228 -17.36 8.41 -12.40
N GLY A 229 -16.20 9.06 -12.29
CA GLY A 229 -15.07 8.84 -13.18
C GLY A 229 -14.18 7.64 -12.80
N VAL A 230 -12.90 7.77 -13.15
CA VAL A 230 -11.86 6.77 -12.82
C VAL A 230 -11.74 6.60 -11.31
N LEU A 231 -11.63 5.36 -10.86
CA LEU A 231 -11.72 4.93 -9.44
C LEU A 231 -13.08 5.21 -8.80
N GLY A 232 -14.03 5.82 -9.50
CA GLY A 232 -15.38 6.09 -9.00
C GLY A 232 -16.38 5.01 -9.42
N LEU A 233 -17.63 5.43 -9.61
CA LEU A 233 -18.72 4.56 -10.01
C LEU A 233 -18.43 3.82 -11.32
N SER A 234 -17.83 4.46 -12.34
CA SER A 234 -17.51 3.80 -13.61
C SER A 234 -16.62 2.55 -13.48
N SER A 235 -15.76 2.51 -12.46
CA SER A 235 -14.87 1.38 -12.18
C SER A 235 -15.37 0.46 -11.07
N ASN A 236 -16.45 0.82 -10.41
CA ASN A 236 -16.94 0.08 -9.25
C ASN A 236 -17.66 -1.20 -9.72
N THR A 237 -17.20 -2.35 -9.23
CA THR A 237 -17.70 -3.66 -9.64
C THR A 237 -18.95 -4.10 -8.89
N THR A 238 -19.40 -3.34 -7.88
CA THR A 238 -20.65 -3.62 -7.15
C THR A 238 -21.86 -2.92 -7.76
N ILE A 239 -21.63 -2.03 -8.72
CA ILE A 239 -22.69 -1.42 -9.52
C ILE A 239 -23.18 -2.44 -10.55
N THR A 240 -24.49 -2.60 -10.64
CA THR A 240 -25.11 -3.60 -11.52
C THR A 240 -25.19 -3.08 -12.96
N LEU A 241 -25.19 -4.02 -13.89
CA LEU A 241 -25.39 -3.71 -15.31
C LEU A 241 -26.74 -3.02 -15.55
N ASP A 242 -27.80 -3.45 -14.85
CA ASP A 242 -29.14 -2.85 -14.91
C ASP A 242 -29.13 -1.37 -14.48
N PHE A 243 -28.34 -1.00 -13.48
CA PHE A 243 -28.19 0.40 -13.07
C PHE A 243 -27.48 1.22 -14.16
N ILE A 244 -26.38 0.70 -14.71
CA ILE A 244 -25.66 1.34 -15.80
C ILE A 244 -26.58 1.53 -17.00
N GLU A 245 -27.40 0.53 -17.32
CA GLU A 245 -28.37 0.57 -18.40
C GLU A 245 -29.46 1.63 -18.19
N ARG A 246 -30.03 1.72 -16.98
CA ARG A 246 -31.04 2.76 -16.67
C ARG A 246 -30.48 4.17 -16.76
N HIS A 247 -29.19 4.34 -16.52
CA HIS A 247 -28.47 5.63 -16.58
C HIS A 247 -27.50 5.71 -17.76
N ILE A 248 -27.75 5.00 -18.86
CA ILE A 248 -26.79 4.83 -19.95
C ILE A 248 -26.42 6.14 -20.66
N ASP A 249 -27.34 7.11 -20.65
CA ASP A 249 -27.18 8.43 -21.26
C ASP A 249 -26.63 9.48 -20.30
N ASP A 250 -26.31 9.10 -19.06
CA ASP A 250 -25.71 10.03 -18.10
C ASP A 250 -24.29 10.43 -18.55
N PRO A 251 -24.03 11.72 -18.80
CA PRO A 251 -22.74 12.19 -19.31
C PRO A 251 -21.61 12.09 -18.26
N ARG A 252 -21.94 11.81 -16.99
CA ARG A 252 -20.96 11.68 -15.92
C ARG A 252 -20.18 10.37 -16.00
N TRP A 253 -20.71 9.36 -16.68
CA TRP A 253 -20.01 8.11 -16.91
C TRP A 253 -18.69 8.33 -17.63
N TYR A 254 -17.62 7.80 -17.05
CA TYR A 254 -16.35 7.68 -17.72
C TYR A 254 -16.26 6.32 -18.45
N TRP A 255 -16.17 6.39 -19.77
CA TRP A 255 -16.15 5.21 -20.64
C TRP A 255 -14.75 4.66 -20.89
N GLY A 256 -13.70 5.47 -20.75
CA GLY A 256 -12.35 5.10 -21.15
C GLY A 256 -11.61 4.15 -20.20
N LYS A 257 -10.28 4.11 -20.34
CA LYS A 257 -9.40 3.29 -19.49
C LYS A 257 -9.55 3.58 -18.00
N GLY A 258 -9.90 2.54 -17.23
CA GLY A 258 -10.20 2.65 -15.80
C GLY A 258 -11.64 3.09 -15.49
N GLY A 259 -12.53 3.04 -16.48
CA GLY A 259 -13.98 3.19 -16.32
C GLY A 259 -14.75 2.01 -16.90
N LEU A 260 -15.88 2.28 -17.56
CA LEU A 260 -16.80 1.25 -18.05
C LEU A 260 -16.13 0.28 -19.04
N SER A 261 -15.28 0.76 -19.97
CA SER A 261 -14.54 -0.12 -20.90
C SER A 261 -13.58 -1.10 -20.21
N TRP A 262 -13.21 -0.85 -18.96
CA TRP A 262 -12.34 -1.73 -18.17
C TRP A 262 -13.08 -2.39 -17.01
N ASN A 263 -14.39 -2.16 -16.88
CA ASN A 263 -15.18 -2.68 -15.79
C ASN A 263 -15.60 -4.13 -16.11
N PRO A 264 -15.26 -5.11 -15.25
CA PRO A 264 -15.56 -6.52 -15.49
C PRO A 264 -17.07 -6.85 -15.50
N VAL A 265 -17.93 -5.93 -15.04
CA VAL A 265 -19.39 -6.10 -15.08
C VAL A 265 -19.98 -5.97 -16.49
N ILE A 266 -19.28 -5.30 -17.41
CA ILE A 266 -19.76 -5.08 -18.79
C ILE A 266 -19.68 -6.37 -19.59
N THR A 267 -20.81 -6.88 -20.07
CA THR A 267 -20.89 -8.11 -20.88
C THR A 267 -20.81 -7.83 -22.39
N ILE A 268 -20.61 -8.89 -23.18
CA ILE A 268 -20.63 -8.80 -24.65
C ILE A 268 -22.00 -8.34 -25.14
N GLU A 269 -23.08 -8.86 -24.60
CA GLU A 269 -24.45 -8.51 -25.01
C GLU A 269 -24.73 -7.01 -24.78
N PHE A 270 -24.22 -6.47 -23.67
CA PHE A 270 -24.31 -5.05 -23.39
C PHE A 270 -23.49 -4.22 -24.37
N MET A 271 -22.25 -4.63 -24.67
CA MET A 271 -21.42 -3.97 -25.68
C MET A 271 -22.08 -4.02 -27.06
N GLU A 272 -22.64 -5.16 -27.47
CA GLU A 272 -23.37 -5.32 -28.73
C GLU A 272 -24.54 -4.35 -28.84
N LYS A 273 -25.34 -4.22 -27.76
CA LYS A 273 -26.49 -3.33 -27.73
C LYS A 273 -26.10 -1.85 -27.91
N TYR A 274 -24.93 -1.46 -27.41
CA TYR A 274 -24.47 -0.07 -27.38
C TYR A 274 -23.19 0.19 -28.19
N ILE A 275 -22.93 -0.66 -29.19
CA ILE A 275 -21.63 -0.71 -29.89
C ILE A 275 -21.30 0.60 -30.62
N ASP A 276 -22.30 1.19 -31.28
CA ASP A 276 -22.17 2.42 -32.08
C ASP A 276 -22.64 3.67 -31.33
N SER A 277 -23.34 3.51 -30.20
CA SER A 277 -24.01 4.61 -29.50
C SER A 277 -23.24 5.13 -28.29
N LYS A 278 -22.21 4.40 -27.83
CA LYS A 278 -21.42 4.78 -26.65
C LYS A 278 -19.93 4.85 -26.97
N PRO A 279 -19.18 5.77 -26.31
CA PRO A 279 -17.79 6.05 -26.64
C PRO A 279 -16.85 5.02 -26.00
N TRP A 280 -16.98 3.77 -26.42
CA TRP A 280 -16.13 2.67 -25.97
C TRP A 280 -14.66 2.94 -26.30
N ASP A 281 -13.79 2.64 -25.35
CA ASP A 281 -12.35 2.61 -25.56
C ASP A 281 -11.95 1.19 -26.00
N TRP A 282 -12.09 0.93 -27.30
CA TRP A 282 -11.82 -0.37 -27.92
C TRP A 282 -10.38 -0.85 -27.71
N LYS A 283 -9.43 0.08 -27.62
CA LYS A 283 -8.04 -0.23 -27.29
C LYS A 283 -7.95 -0.89 -25.92
N THR A 284 -8.60 -0.29 -24.93
CA THR A 284 -8.62 -0.83 -23.57
C THR A 284 -9.49 -2.10 -23.47
N LEU A 285 -10.63 -2.15 -24.15
CA LEU A 285 -11.50 -3.33 -24.21
C LEU A 285 -10.80 -4.54 -24.83
N SER A 286 -9.89 -4.34 -25.77
CA SER A 286 -9.14 -5.44 -26.39
C SER A 286 -8.45 -6.35 -25.34
N GLY A 287 -7.99 -5.78 -24.22
CA GLY A 287 -7.40 -6.54 -23.11
C GLY A 287 -8.41 -7.08 -22.08
N ASN A 288 -9.70 -6.76 -22.21
CA ASN A 288 -10.75 -7.18 -21.29
C ASN A 288 -11.09 -8.66 -21.53
N ARG A 289 -11.11 -9.46 -20.45
CA ARG A 289 -11.45 -10.89 -20.48
C ARG A 289 -12.82 -11.19 -21.11
N ASN A 290 -13.72 -10.22 -21.19
CA ASN A 290 -15.02 -10.43 -21.80
C ASN A 290 -14.97 -10.36 -23.33
N ILE A 291 -13.88 -9.90 -23.95
CA ILE A 291 -13.72 -9.91 -25.42
C ILE A 291 -13.24 -11.28 -25.90
N THR A 292 -13.99 -11.92 -26.80
CA THR A 292 -13.69 -13.25 -27.36
C THR A 292 -13.35 -13.18 -28.86
N PRO A 293 -12.68 -14.21 -29.42
CA PRO A 293 -12.46 -14.35 -30.86
C PRO A 293 -13.71 -14.16 -31.71
N GLU A 294 -14.85 -14.75 -31.31
CA GLU A 294 -16.10 -14.68 -32.06
C GLU A 294 -16.62 -13.24 -32.15
N PHE A 295 -16.50 -12.48 -31.06
CA PHE A 295 -16.91 -11.07 -31.03
C PHE A 295 -16.03 -10.21 -31.95
N ILE A 296 -14.71 -10.46 -31.95
CA ILE A 296 -13.76 -9.76 -32.82
C ILE A 296 -14.05 -10.07 -34.30
N GLU A 297 -14.31 -11.34 -34.64
CA GLU A 297 -14.61 -11.74 -36.02
C GLU A 297 -15.96 -11.21 -36.52
N LYS A 298 -16.92 -11.01 -35.62
CA LYS A 298 -18.21 -10.40 -35.94
C LYS A 298 -18.10 -8.90 -36.21
N HIS A 299 -17.09 -8.24 -35.63
CA HIS A 299 -16.88 -6.79 -35.70
C HIS A 299 -15.47 -6.43 -36.23
N PRO A 300 -15.17 -6.77 -37.50
CA PRO A 300 -13.87 -6.48 -38.12
C PRO A 300 -13.62 -4.98 -38.36
N GLU A 301 -14.66 -4.15 -38.33
CA GLU A 301 -14.59 -2.69 -38.46
C GLU A 301 -14.00 -2.00 -37.23
N ILE A 302 -14.03 -2.66 -36.07
CA ILE A 302 -13.50 -2.11 -34.82
C ILE A 302 -11.98 -2.16 -34.84
N TYR A 303 -11.35 -1.06 -34.38
CA TYR A 303 -9.91 -1.01 -34.20
C TYR A 303 -9.50 -1.77 -32.92
N TRP A 304 -9.18 -3.05 -33.09
CA TRP A 304 -8.66 -3.91 -32.03
C TRP A 304 -7.17 -3.67 -31.79
N ASP A 305 -6.79 -3.54 -30.52
CA ASP A 305 -5.37 -3.46 -30.12
C ASP A 305 -4.81 -4.86 -29.97
N TRP A 306 -4.00 -5.30 -30.94
CA TRP A 306 -3.32 -6.59 -30.90
C TRP A 306 -2.11 -6.60 -29.95
N GLY A 307 -1.66 -5.43 -29.50
CA GLY A 307 -0.39 -5.23 -28.82
C GLY A 307 -0.40 -5.59 -27.33
N GLN A 308 0.56 -4.98 -26.62
CA GLN A 308 0.95 -5.33 -25.26
C GLN A 308 -0.21 -5.37 -24.26
N ASP A 309 -1.07 -4.34 -24.22
CA ASP A 309 -2.15 -4.27 -23.21
C ASP A 309 -3.53 -4.63 -23.79
N GLY A 310 -3.55 -5.12 -25.03
CA GLY A 310 -4.75 -5.51 -25.75
C GLY A 310 -4.90 -7.03 -25.86
N LEU A 311 -5.22 -7.53 -27.05
CA LEU A 311 -5.52 -8.93 -27.32
C LEU A 311 -4.37 -9.87 -26.92
N SER A 312 -3.10 -9.44 -27.01
CA SER A 312 -1.97 -10.28 -26.60
C SER A 312 -2.02 -10.70 -25.13
N ARG A 313 -2.60 -9.88 -24.24
CA ARG A 313 -2.80 -10.22 -22.81
C ARG A 313 -4.16 -10.84 -22.52
N ASN A 314 -5.07 -10.80 -23.47
CA ASN A 314 -6.45 -11.19 -23.22
C ASN A 314 -6.51 -12.71 -23.00
N PRO A 315 -6.92 -13.17 -21.80
CA PRO A 315 -6.93 -14.60 -21.47
C PRO A 315 -8.03 -15.39 -22.20
N SER A 316 -8.95 -14.70 -22.87
CA SER A 316 -10.08 -15.30 -23.60
C SER A 316 -9.77 -15.56 -25.08
N MET A 317 -8.56 -15.24 -25.54
CA MET A 317 -8.09 -15.63 -26.86
C MET A 317 -7.87 -17.14 -26.93
N THR A 318 -7.87 -17.69 -28.15
CA THR A 318 -7.56 -19.10 -28.42
C THR A 318 -6.31 -19.23 -29.28
N ILE A 319 -5.63 -20.38 -29.21
CA ILE A 319 -4.46 -20.64 -30.07
C ILE A 319 -4.88 -20.57 -31.54
N GLU A 320 -6.02 -21.15 -31.90
CA GLU A 320 -6.55 -21.18 -33.26
C GLU A 320 -6.76 -19.77 -33.81
N PHE A 321 -7.31 -18.86 -32.99
CA PHE A 321 -7.50 -17.47 -33.37
C PHE A 321 -6.17 -16.74 -33.56
N ILE A 322 -5.22 -16.93 -32.63
CA ILE A 322 -3.89 -16.34 -32.74
C ILE A 322 -3.17 -16.83 -34.00
N GLU A 323 -3.27 -18.13 -34.33
CA GLU A 323 -2.69 -18.70 -35.54
C GLU A 323 -3.33 -18.15 -36.82
N LYS A 324 -4.67 -18.06 -36.85
CA LYS A 324 -5.41 -17.47 -37.96
C LYS A 324 -4.99 -16.02 -38.22
N HIS A 325 -4.70 -15.27 -37.16
CA HIS A 325 -4.30 -13.87 -37.20
C HIS A 325 -2.81 -13.65 -36.90
N ILE A 326 -1.94 -14.63 -37.20
CA ILE A 326 -0.52 -14.58 -36.80
C ILE A 326 0.27 -13.42 -37.41
N ASN A 327 -0.24 -12.83 -38.50
CA ASN A 327 0.35 -11.69 -39.19
C ASN A 327 -0.03 -10.34 -38.57
N GLU A 328 -0.95 -10.32 -37.62
CA GLU A 328 -1.27 -9.13 -36.85
C GLU A 328 -0.16 -8.76 -35.88
N ARG A 329 -0.23 -7.54 -35.31
CA ARG A 329 0.81 -6.97 -34.46
C ARG A 329 0.74 -7.48 -33.01
N TRP A 330 0.79 -8.80 -32.85
CA TRP A 330 0.90 -9.44 -31.55
C TRP A 330 2.19 -9.03 -30.82
N TYR A 331 2.08 -8.83 -29.51
CA TYR A 331 3.20 -8.59 -28.62
C TYR A 331 3.60 -9.90 -27.94
N PHE A 332 4.75 -10.46 -28.34
CA PHE A 332 5.23 -11.75 -27.86
C PHE A 332 5.92 -11.71 -26.48
N GLY A 333 6.39 -10.55 -26.01
CA GLY A 333 7.15 -10.42 -24.76
C GLY A 333 6.33 -10.61 -23.48
N ARG A 334 6.95 -10.44 -22.28
CA ARG A 334 6.34 -10.72 -20.96
C ARG A 334 5.02 -10.02 -20.70
N TRP A 335 4.80 -8.90 -21.36
CA TRP A 335 3.58 -8.16 -21.19
C TRP A 335 2.51 -8.57 -22.19
N GLY A 336 2.66 -9.60 -23.02
CA GLY A 336 1.64 -10.10 -23.95
C GLY A 336 1.61 -11.61 -23.98
N LEU A 337 1.82 -12.22 -25.14
CA LEU A 337 1.65 -13.66 -25.35
C LEU A 337 2.54 -14.51 -24.43
N SER A 338 3.78 -14.11 -24.13
CA SER A 338 4.62 -14.86 -23.18
C SER A 338 3.97 -15.05 -21.81
N ASN A 339 3.15 -14.11 -21.35
CA ASN A 339 2.46 -14.21 -20.06
C ASN A 339 0.97 -14.56 -20.23
N ASN A 340 0.50 -14.83 -21.44
CA ASN A 340 -0.88 -15.23 -21.69
C ASN A 340 -1.07 -16.72 -21.34
N PRO A 341 -2.04 -17.08 -20.48
CA PRO A 341 -2.25 -18.45 -20.03
C PRO A 341 -2.66 -19.42 -21.15
N VAL A 342 -3.12 -18.93 -22.30
CA VAL A 342 -3.51 -19.80 -23.43
C VAL A 342 -2.30 -20.34 -24.21
N ILE A 343 -1.13 -19.71 -24.09
CA ILE A 343 0.05 -20.10 -24.87
C ILE A 343 0.65 -21.40 -24.34
N THR A 344 0.77 -22.38 -25.24
CA THR A 344 1.36 -23.69 -24.95
C THR A 344 2.79 -23.78 -25.47
N TYR A 345 3.55 -24.75 -24.97
CA TYR A 345 4.91 -25.01 -25.46
C TYR A 345 4.94 -25.37 -26.96
N LEU A 346 3.94 -26.11 -27.46
CA LEU A 346 3.84 -26.46 -28.89
C LEU A 346 3.72 -25.22 -29.77
N PHE A 347 2.96 -24.22 -29.31
CA PHE A 347 2.84 -22.95 -30.00
C PHE A 347 4.17 -22.20 -30.02
N VAL A 348 4.86 -22.15 -28.88
CA VAL A 348 6.19 -21.51 -28.79
C VAL A 348 7.21 -22.21 -29.69
N GLU A 349 7.23 -23.54 -29.74
CA GLU A 349 8.11 -24.32 -30.61
C GLU A 349 7.87 -24.01 -32.09
N LYS A 350 6.61 -23.97 -32.52
CA LYS A 350 6.22 -23.62 -33.90
C LYS A 350 6.65 -22.20 -34.29
N TYR A 351 6.58 -21.26 -33.36
CA TYR A 351 6.91 -19.85 -33.57
C TYR A 351 8.15 -19.42 -32.80
N ILE A 352 9.18 -20.28 -32.75
CA ILE A 352 10.35 -20.08 -31.89
C ILE A 352 11.17 -18.84 -32.24
N ASN A 353 11.06 -18.37 -33.47
CA ASN A 353 11.75 -17.19 -33.99
C ASN A 353 11.08 -15.86 -33.59
N LYS A 354 9.96 -15.89 -32.85
CA LYS A 354 9.33 -14.67 -32.33
C LYS A 354 10.04 -14.20 -31.06
N ASN A 355 9.87 -12.92 -30.74
CA ASN A 355 10.51 -12.28 -29.58
C ASN A 355 9.79 -12.63 -28.26
N TRP A 356 9.87 -13.90 -27.87
CA TRP A 356 9.36 -14.39 -26.60
C TRP A 356 10.19 -13.87 -25.43
N ASP A 357 9.53 -13.60 -24.31
CA ASP A 357 10.17 -13.43 -23.01
C ASP A 357 10.19 -14.76 -22.25
N TRP A 358 11.40 -15.28 -22.05
CA TRP A 358 11.65 -16.56 -21.38
C TRP A 358 11.72 -16.45 -19.86
N GLY A 359 11.91 -15.25 -19.32
CA GLY A 359 12.20 -15.05 -17.89
C GLY A 359 10.99 -15.31 -17.01
N ALA A 360 11.20 -15.28 -15.68
CA ALA A 360 10.24 -15.69 -14.64
C ALA A 360 8.81 -15.12 -14.75
N ILE A 361 8.65 -13.96 -15.40
CA ILE A 361 7.36 -13.25 -15.56
C ILE A 361 6.77 -13.46 -16.97
N GLY A 362 7.54 -14.00 -17.91
CA GLY A 362 7.11 -14.41 -19.25
C GLY A 362 6.65 -15.88 -19.31
N LEU A 363 7.16 -16.62 -20.29
CA LEU A 363 6.79 -18.03 -20.55
C LEU A 363 7.01 -18.92 -19.34
N SER A 364 8.02 -18.57 -18.53
CA SER A 364 8.30 -19.22 -17.27
C SER A 364 7.07 -19.40 -16.38
N ARG A 365 6.25 -18.36 -16.27
CA ARG A 365 5.10 -18.34 -15.36
C ARG A 365 4.01 -19.34 -15.77
N ASN A 366 3.87 -19.60 -17.06
CA ASN A 366 2.73 -20.33 -17.62
C ASN A 366 3.10 -21.74 -18.15
N ILE A 367 4.31 -21.90 -18.68
CA ILE A 367 4.73 -23.12 -19.39
C ILE A 367 5.61 -24.04 -18.51
N MET A 368 6.27 -23.51 -17.48
CA MET A 368 7.24 -24.28 -16.66
C MET A 368 6.63 -25.27 -15.66
N THR A 369 5.32 -25.52 -15.71
CA THR A 369 4.69 -26.57 -14.91
C THR A 369 4.62 -27.92 -15.65
N ASP A 370 4.98 -28.00 -16.94
CA ASP A 370 5.04 -29.27 -17.69
C ASP A 370 6.34 -30.02 -17.36
N LYS A 371 6.22 -31.31 -16.99
CA LYS A 371 7.35 -32.21 -16.63
C LYS A 371 8.40 -32.39 -17.74
N ARG A 372 8.09 -31.99 -18.98
CA ARG A 372 9.02 -32.04 -20.13
C ARG A 372 9.91 -30.80 -20.25
N PHE A 373 9.80 -29.84 -19.33
CA PHE A 373 10.50 -28.56 -19.38
C PHE A 373 12.02 -28.67 -19.54
N ASN A 374 12.71 -29.54 -18.80
CA ASN A 374 14.18 -29.63 -18.92
C ASN A 374 14.62 -30.04 -20.33
N THR A 375 13.91 -30.98 -20.95
CA THR A 375 14.18 -31.42 -22.33
C THR A 375 13.87 -30.32 -23.35
N ILE A 376 12.82 -29.54 -23.11
CA ILE A 376 12.45 -28.40 -23.95
C ILE A 376 13.47 -27.27 -23.78
N LEU A 377 13.87 -26.93 -22.56
CA LEU A 377 14.88 -25.91 -22.29
C LEU A 377 16.23 -26.27 -22.92
N GLU A 378 16.66 -27.54 -22.83
CA GLU A 378 17.86 -28.05 -23.50
C GLU A 378 17.78 -27.91 -25.03
N TYR A 379 16.64 -28.26 -25.63
CA TYR A 379 16.41 -28.07 -27.07
C TYR A 379 16.39 -26.58 -27.45
N LEU A 380 15.77 -25.74 -26.64
CA LEU A 380 15.65 -24.31 -26.90
C LEU A 380 16.97 -23.58 -26.74
N GLN A 381 17.78 -23.93 -25.74
CA GLN A 381 19.16 -23.44 -25.59
C GLN A 381 20.06 -23.91 -26.74
N TYR A 382 19.81 -25.12 -27.27
CA TYR A 382 20.48 -25.59 -28.48
C TYR A 382 20.12 -24.74 -29.72
N VAL A 383 18.84 -24.37 -29.88
CA VAL A 383 18.36 -23.57 -31.02
C VAL A 383 18.63 -22.08 -30.86
N ASN A 384 18.67 -21.56 -29.63
CA ASN A 384 18.97 -20.16 -29.29
C ASN A 384 19.83 -20.08 -28.02
N PRO A 385 21.17 -20.02 -28.17
CA PRO A 385 22.12 -20.01 -27.05
C PRO A 385 22.00 -18.83 -26.09
N ASN A 386 21.26 -17.78 -26.46
CA ASN A 386 21.06 -16.57 -25.64
C ASN A 386 19.87 -16.69 -24.66
N ILE A 387 19.20 -17.85 -24.59
CA ILE A 387 18.15 -18.10 -23.59
C ILE A 387 18.83 -18.35 -22.24
N GLU A 388 18.99 -17.28 -21.46
CA GLU A 388 19.41 -17.34 -20.06
C GLU A 388 18.22 -17.69 -19.15
N CYS A 389 18.46 -18.60 -18.21
CA CYS A 389 17.44 -19.15 -17.31
C CYS A 389 17.14 -18.23 -16.12
#